data_AF-A0A922W1D4-F1
#
_entry.id   AF-A0A922W1D4-F1
#
_cell.length_a   1.000
_cell.length_b   1.000
_cell.length_c   1.000
_cell.angle_alpha   90.00
_cell.angle_beta   90.00
_cell.angle_gamma   90.00
#
_symmetry.space_group_name_H-M   'P 1'
#
loop_
_entity.id
_entity.type
_entity.pdbx_description
1 polymer ?
#
loop_
_entity_poly.entity_id
_entity_poly.type
_entity_poly.pdbx_seq_one_letter_code
_entity_poly.pdbx_strand_id
1 'polypeptide(L)'
;MSDTIHIQIDRADGSLQRLIGLVERRGFHIDGLMLTDEGVMRRAAITVRGRDESRCTQILRRQIDRLIGVSRIDAVVMQSEAA
;
A
#
# COMPACT_ATOMS: atom_id res chain seq x y z
N MET A 1 11.60 3.59 11.96
CA MET A 1 10.17 3.92 12.16
C MET A 1 9.39 3.33 11.00
N SER A 2 8.23 2.73 11.26
CA SER A 2 7.42 2.08 10.24
C SER A 2 6.17 2.91 9.94
N ASP A 3 5.81 3.02 8.67
CA ASP A 3 4.66 3.76 8.18
C ASP A 3 3.64 2.79 7.59
N THR A 4 2.36 3.00 7.89
CA THR A 4 1.27 2.25 7.23
C THR A 4 0.70 3.06 6.07
N ILE A 5 0.52 2.39 4.94
CA ILE A 5 -0.09 2.94 3.73
C ILE A 5 -1.35 2.12 3.43
N HIS A 6 -2.49 2.79 3.37
CA HIS A 6 -3.75 2.19 2.99
C HIS A 6 -3.97 2.36 1.49
N ILE A 7 -4.41 1.29 0.86
CA ILE A 7 -4.58 1.19 -0.59
C ILE A 7 -5.77 0.32 -0.92
N GLN A 8 -6.39 0.63 -2.06
CA GLN A 8 -7.29 -0.23 -2.76
C GLN A 8 -6.53 -0.90 -3.91
N ILE A 9 -6.74 -2.20 -4.07
CA ILE A 9 -6.11 -3.03 -5.10
C ILE A 9 -7.23 -3.67 -5.90
N ASP A 10 -7.10 -3.68 -7.21
CA ASP A 10 -8.00 -4.45 -8.05
C ASP A 10 -7.89 -5.96 -7.76
N ARG A 11 -8.87 -6.72 -8.23
CA ARG A 11 -8.83 -8.18 -8.13
C ARG A 11 -7.97 -8.83 -9.21
N ALA A 12 -7.39 -8.04 -10.11
CA ALA A 12 -6.63 -8.55 -11.24
C ALA A 12 -5.33 -9.21 -10.76
N ASP A 13 -4.95 -10.27 -11.46
CA ASP A 13 -3.72 -10.97 -11.15
C ASP A 13 -2.51 -10.03 -11.30
N GLY A 14 -1.65 -10.07 -10.28
CA GLY A 14 -0.38 -9.36 -10.28
C GLY A 14 -0.38 -7.93 -9.71
N SER A 15 -1.52 -7.33 -9.35
CA SER A 15 -1.51 -5.98 -8.74
C SER A 15 -0.86 -5.97 -7.36
N LEU A 16 -1.16 -6.98 -6.54
CA LEU A 16 -0.48 -7.19 -5.26
C LEU A 16 1.02 -7.48 -5.44
N GLN A 17 1.37 -8.32 -6.41
CA GLN A 17 2.78 -8.65 -6.70
C GLN A 17 3.57 -7.42 -7.17
N ARG A 18 2.96 -6.58 -8.02
CA ARG A 18 3.54 -5.32 -8.49
C ARG A 18 3.77 -4.34 -7.33
N LEU A 19 2.83 -4.23 -6.40
CA LEU A 19 2.97 -3.44 -5.18
C LEU A 19 4.14 -3.93 -4.32
N ILE A 20 4.16 -5.23 -3.96
CA ILE A 20 5.20 -5.82 -3.12
C ILE A 20 6.57 -5.58 -3.78
N GLY A 21 6.68 -5.89 -5.07
CA GLY A 21 7.91 -5.67 -5.81
C GLY A 21 8.34 -4.21 -5.88
N LEU A 22 7.41 -3.25 -5.98
CA LEU A 22 7.75 -1.83 -5.92
C LEU A 22 8.36 -1.46 -4.57
N VAL A 23 7.74 -1.86 -3.46
CA VAL A 23 8.19 -1.53 -2.11
C VAL A 23 9.59 -2.09 -1.87
N GLU A 24 9.81 -3.36 -2.18
CA GLU A 24 11.11 -4.01 -1.97
C GLU A 24 12.22 -3.41 -2.85
N ARG A 25 11.95 -3.19 -4.14
CA ARG A 25 12.93 -2.59 -5.08
C ARG A 25 13.29 -1.15 -4.75
N ARG A 26 12.46 -0.44 -3.98
CA ARG A 26 12.71 0.95 -3.56
C ARG A 26 13.48 1.06 -2.24
N GLY A 27 13.88 -0.08 -1.68
CA GLY A 27 14.67 -0.14 -0.46
C GLY A 27 13.84 -0.03 0.81
N PHE A 28 12.61 -0.53 0.78
CA PHE A 28 11.79 -0.65 1.98
C PHE A 28 11.70 -2.13 2.40
N HIS A 29 11.58 -2.35 3.71
CA HIS A 29 11.09 -3.59 4.30
C HIS A 29 9.57 -3.52 4.39
N ILE A 30 8.92 -4.67 4.23
CA ILE A 30 7.50 -4.84 4.54
C ILE A 30 7.46 -5.47 5.93
N ASP A 31 7.06 -4.68 6.92
CA ASP A 31 6.93 -5.17 8.29
C ASP A 31 5.54 -5.81 8.51
N GLY A 32 4.56 -5.51 7.65
CA GLY A 32 3.23 -6.12 7.68
C GLY A 32 2.40 -5.85 6.44
N LEU A 33 1.48 -6.77 6.13
CA LEU A 33 0.51 -6.65 5.04
C LEU A 33 -0.80 -7.28 5.50
N MET A 34 -1.87 -6.49 5.51
CA MET A 34 -3.24 -6.96 5.69
C MET A 34 -4.01 -6.77 4.38
N LEU A 35 -4.86 -7.73 4.05
CA LEU A 35 -5.70 -7.72 2.85
C LEU A 35 -7.12 -8.11 3.27
N THR A 36 -8.08 -7.26 2.90
CA THR A 36 -9.51 -7.45 3.14
C THR A 36 -10.22 -7.46 1.79
N ASP A 37 -11.13 -8.40 1.59
CA ASP A 37 -11.96 -8.46 0.37
C ASP A 37 -13.16 -7.51 0.52
N GLU A 38 -13.35 -6.61 -0.44
CA GLU A 38 -14.47 -5.67 -0.53
C GLU A 38 -15.27 -5.90 -1.83
N GLY A 39 -15.34 -7.15 -2.28
CA GLY A 39 -16.11 -7.59 -3.43
C GLY A 39 -15.38 -7.34 -4.75
N VAL A 40 -15.65 -6.18 -5.38
CA VAL A 40 -15.08 -5.84 -6.69
C VAL A 40 -13.60 -5.46 -6.55
N MET A 41 -13.21 -5.00 -5.37
CA MET A 41 -11.88 -4.50 -5.04
C MET A 41 -11.40 -5.13 -3.73
N ARG A 42 -10.11 -5.05 -3.46
CA ARG A 42 -9.51 -5.45 -2.19
C ARG A 42 -8.96 -4.23 -1.48
N ARG A 43 -9.16 -4.13 -0.18
CA ARG A 43 -8.50 -3.15 0.67
C ARG A 43 -7.23 -3.77 1.23
N ALA A 44 -6.10 -3.07 1.13
CA ALA A 44 -4.86 -3.50 1.75
C ALA A 44 -4.27 -2.41 2.64
N ALA A 45 -3.70 -2.82 3.75
CA ALA A 45 -2.87 -2.00 4.61
C ALA A 45 -1.47 -2.59 4.60
N ILE A 46 -0.49 -1.82 4.11
CA ILE A 46 0.91 -2.24 4.06
C ILE A 46 1.73 -1.37 5.01
N THR A 47 2.40 -2.02 5.95
CA THR A 47 3.32 -1.38 6.89
C THR A 47 4.73 -1.54 6.37
N VAL A 48 5.40 -0.42 6.12
CA VAL A 48 6.72 -0.37 5.51
C VAL A 48 7.72 0.37 6.38
N ARG A 49 8.99 -0.01 6.28
CA ARG A 49 10.09 0.66 6.96
C ARG A 49 11.24 0.85 6.00
N GLY A 50 11.82 2.04 5.96
CA GLY A 50 13.04 2.29 5.18
C GLY A 50 14.18 1.36 5.62
N ARG A 51 14.92 0.80 4.66
CA ARG A 51 16.15 0.04 4.97
C ARG A 51 17.25 0.94 5.55
N ASP A 52 17.19 2.22 5.23
CA ASP A 52 18.11 3.26 5.67
C ASP A 52 17.36 4.61 5.81
N GLU A 53 18.00 5.60 6.41
CA GLU A 53 17.43 6.94 6.68
C GLU A 53 17.20 7.79 5.43
N SER A 54 17.79 7.42 4.28
CA SER A 54 17.57 8.13 3.02
C SER A 54 16.23 7.77 2.35
N ARG A 55 15.51 6.79 2.88
CA ARG A 55 14.23 6.33 2.33
C ARG A 55 13.08 7.22 2.79
N CYS A 56 12.41 7.84 1.82
CA CYS A 56 11.27 8.71 2.07
C CYS A 56 9.94 8.04 1.70
N THR A 57 9.10 7.78 2.70
CA THR A 57 7.77 7.18 2.51
C THR A 57 6.87 8.03 1.61
N GLN A 58 7.04 9.35 1.56
CA GLN A 58 6.27 10.23 0.67
C GLN A 58 6.60 9.99 -0.81
N ILE A 59 7.86 9.67 -1.14
CA ILE A 59 8.25 9.30 -2.51
C ILE A 59 7.64 7.95 -2.87
N LEU A 60 7.67 6.98 -1.94
CA LEU A 60 7.04 5.68 -2.14
C LEU A 60 5.54 5.82 -2.43
N ARG A 61 4.82 6.65 -1.65
CA ARG A 61 3.39 6.95 -1.86
C ARG A 61 3.11 7.43 -3.28
N ARG A 62 3.88 8.39 -3.80
CA ARG A 62 3.74 8.89 -5.19
C ARG A 62 4.06 7.83 -6.25
N GLN A 63 4.93 6.88 -5.94
CA GLN A 63 5.26 5.79 -6.85
C GLN A 63 4.15 4.73 -6.87
N ILE A 64 3.51 4.48 -5.73
CA ILE A 64 2.32 3.63 -5.62
C ILE A 64 1.18 4.21 -6.47
N ASP A 65 0.98 5.52 -6.48
CA ASP A 65 -0.04 6.20 -7.30
C ASP A 65 0.13 5.97 -8.81
N ARG A 66 1.31 5.50 -9.26
CA ARG A 66 1.60 5.19 -10.66
C ARG A 66 1.42 3.70 -11.00
N LEU A 67 1.08 2.86 -10.03
CA LEU A 67 0.81 1.45 -10.28
C LEU A 67 -0.59 1.27 -10.87
N ILE A 68 -0.67 0.53 -11.96
CA ILE A 68 -1.95 0.11 -12.55
C ILE A 68 -2.65 -0.81 -11.55
N GLY A 69 -3.95 -0.64 -11.32
CA GLY A 69 -4.71 -1.52 -10.42
C GLY A 69 -4.44 -1.33 -8.94
N VAL A 70 -3.74 -0.25 -8.56
CA VAL A 70 -3.52 0.13 -7.16
C VAL A 70 -3.86 1.61 -7.01
N SER A 71 -4.54 1.98 -5.93
CA SER A 71 -4.87 3.37 -5.61
C SER A 71 -4.75 3.59 -4.12
N ARG A 72 -4.16 4.69 -3.66
CA ARG A 72 -4.13 5.01 -2.23
C ARG A 72 -5.50 5.45 -1.76
N ILE A 73 -5.84 5.06 -0.53
CA ILE A 73 -7.03 5.56 0.18
C ILE A 73 -6.57 6.41 1.36
N ASP A 74 -7.22 7.54 1.57
CA ASP A 74 -6.94 8.38 2.73
C ASP A 74 -7.48 7.70 3.99
N ALA A 75 -6.69 7.73 5.06
CA ALA A 75 -7.04 7.10 6.33
C ALA A 75 -8.36 7.63 6.94
N VAL A 76 -8.82 8.81 6.51
CA VAL A 76 -10.08 9.43 6.95
C VAL A 76 -11.30 8.65 6.44
N VAL A 77 -11.22 8.02 5.26
CA VAL A 77 -12.33 7.22 4.71
C VAL A 77 -12.58 5.96 5.54
N MET A 78 -11.63 5.54 6.38
CA MET A 78 -11.74 4.34 7.22
C MET A 78 -12.70 4.48 8.41
N GLN A 79 -13.15 5.68 8.78
CA GLN A 79 -14.07 5.88 9.91
C GLN A 79 -15.55 6.00 9.51
N SER A 80 -15.87 6.20 8.23
CA SER A 80 -17.25 6.45 7.80
C SER A 80 -18.10 5.21 7.48
N GLU A 81 -17.55 4.00 7.56
CA GLU A 81 -18.29 2.74 7.31
C GLU A 81 -18.63 1.96 8.60
N ALA A 82 -18.42 2.56 9.77
CA ALA A 82 -18.69 1.93 11.08
C ALA A 82 -19.82 2.61 11.89
N ALA A 83 -20.72 3.34 11.22
CA ALA A 83 -21.89 3.99 11.84
C ALA A 83 -23.21 3.38 11.36
#